data_AF-A0A7X9KKY1-F1
#
_entry.id   AF-A0A7X9KKY1-F1
#
_cell.length_a   1.000
_cell.length_b   1.000
_cell.length_c   1.000
_cell.angle_alpha   90.00
_cell.angle_beta   90.00
_cell.angle_gamma   90.00
#
_symmetry.space_group_name_H-M   'P 1'
#
loop_
_entity.id
_entity.type
_entity.pdbx_description
1 polymer ?
#
loop_
_entity_poly.entity_id
_entity_poly.type
_entity_poly.pdbx_seq_one_letter_code
_entity_poly.pdbx_strand_id
1 'polypeptide(L)'
;MLTTIQGRVLGCLLEKERTTPDQYPLTLNALVLACNQSTSRDPVMHLVDHEVETVLAGLKSETLLRYVHPSHGRSVTRYRQGADEAWALDPPAAALVAVLLLRGPQTVAELRTRTERMHAFESPEAVETVLRELSLRGSVQLLDRQPGHKEPRWQQLLAEEAEPTSVPAGAVMFGGRAAAGSTVGGGMVAGGTATGSTVAGSTAERLATLEARVARLEAALGDLLPDETGPATDGRDGAGVRTPMPAELAIESFGPER
;
A
#
# COMPACT_ATOMS: atom_id res chain seq x y z
N MET A 1 -7.44 -16.86 -1.67
CA MET A 1 -7.99 -15.88 -0.71
C MET A 1 -6.83 -14.98 -0.33
N LEU A 2 -7.03 -13.68 -0.47
CA LEU A 2 -5.97 -12.68 -0.27
C LEU A 2 -5.65 -12.51 1.21
N THR A 3 -4.43 -12.13 1.55
CA THR A 3 -4.12 -11.67 2.91
C THR A 3 -4.80 -10.33 3.22
N THR A 4 -4.90 -9.99 4.50
CA THR A 4 -5.47 -8.69 4.92
C THR A 4 -4.74 -7.49 4.29
N ILE A 5 -3.41 -7.58 4.11
CA ILE A 5 -2.60 -6.51 3.50
C ILE A 5 -2.81 -6.46 1.97
N GLN A 6 -2.92 -7.63 1.31
CA GLN A 6 -3.32 -7.69 -0.10
C GLN A 6 -4.70 -7.05 -0.33
N GLY A 7 -5.69 -7.38 0.52
CA GLY A 7 -7.02 -6.78 0.49
C GLY A 7 -6.99 -5.25 0.68
N ARG A 8 -6.19 -4.76 1.64
CA ARG A 8 -5.98 -3.32 1.87
C ARG A 8 -5.42 -2.61 0.64
N VAL A 9 -4.34 -3.14 0.06
CA VAL A 9 -3.66 -2.56 -1.12
C VAL A 9 -4.60 -2.53 -2.32
N LEU A 10 -5.30 -3.63 -2.60
CA LEU A 10 -6.21 -3.73 -3.73
C LEU A 10 -7.44 -2.83 -3.57
N GLY A 11 -8.04 -2.80 -2.38
CA GLY A 11 -9.13 -1.89 -2.05
C GLY A 11 -8.75 -0.42 -2.22
N CYS A 12 -7.51 -0.05 -1.89
CA CYS A 12 -6.99 1.30 -2.09
C CYS A 12 -6.87 1.67 -3.57
N LEU A 13 -6.44 0.74 -4.44
CA LEU A 13 -6.38 0.97 -5.88
C LEU A 13 -7.78 1.13 -6.49
N LEU A 14 -8.72 0.26 -6.14
CA LEU A 14 -10.12 0.35 -6.57
C LEU A 14 -10.78 1.67 -6.13
N GLU A 15 -10.50 2.13 -4.90
CA GLU A 15 -10.96 3.42 -4.36
C GLU A 15 -10.36 4.61 -5.10
N LYS A 16 -9.04 4.65 -5.29
CA LYS A 16 -8.35 5.83 -5.87
C LYS A 16 -8.54 5.96 -7.37
N GLU A 17 -8.74 4.87 -8.10
CA GLU A 17 -9.14 4.90 -9.51
C GLU A 17 -10.43 5.69 -9.74
N ARG A 18 -11.44 5.48 -8.87
CA ARG A 18 -12.76 6.10 -8.98
C ARG A 18 -12.83 7.48 -8.31
N THR A 19 -12.16 7.66 -7.17
CA THR A 19 -12.24 8.90 -6.38
C THR A 19 -11.18 9.94 -6.72
N THR A 20 -10.07 9.56 -7.37
CA THR A 20 -8.93 10.44 -7.69
C THR A 20 -8.30 10.06 -9.05
N PRO A 21 -9.06 10.07 -10.16
CA PRO A 21 -8.58 9.63 -11.47
C PRO A 21 -7.33 10.38 -11.94
N ASP A 22 -7.20 11.68 -11.64
CA ASP A 22 -6.03 12.52 -12.02
C ASP A 22 -4.70 12.05 -11.38
N GLN A 23 -4.77 11.31 -10.27
CA GLN A 23 -3.59 10.77 -9.57
C GLN A 23 -3.29 9.32 -9.95
N TYR A 24 -4.23 8.66 -10.64
CA TYR A 24 -4.18 7.25 -10.98
C TYR A 24 -3.56 7.05 -12.38
N PRO A 25 -2.74 6.02 -12.62
CA PRO A 25 -2.31 4.95 -11.70
C PRO A 25 -1.32 5.45 -10.63
N LEU A 26 -1.38 4.87 -9.43
CA LEU A 26 -0.64 5.35 -8.25
C LEU A 26 0.85 4.97 -8.29
N THR A 27 1.72 5.83 -7.74
CA THR A 27 3.10 5.44 -7.37
C THR A 27 3.10 4.68 -6.04
N LEU A 28 4.22 4.02 -5.69
CA LEU A 28 4.35 3.29 -4.42
C LEU A 28 4.03 4.17 -3.21
N ASN A 29 4.66 5.34 -3.10
CA ASN A 29 4.43 6.29 -2.01
C ASN A 29 2.95 6.71 -1.91
N ALA A 30 2.29 7.02 -3.04
CA ALA A 30 0.87 7.37 -3.04
C ALA A 30 -0.02 6.20 -2.56
N LEU A 31 0.36 4.95 -2.87
CA LEU A 31 -0.33 3.75 -2.42
C LEU A 31 -0.10 3.44 -0.94
N VAL A 32 1.12 3.59 -0.42
CA VAL A 32 1.44 3.47 1.02
C VAL A 32 0.63 4.49 1.82
N LEU A 33 0.63 5.76 1.38
CA LEU A 33 -0.19 6.82 1.97
C LEU A 33 -1.70 6.51 1.89
N ALA A 34 -2.17 5.86 0.83
CA ALA A 34 -3.56 5.43 0.71
C ALA A 34 -3.92 4.25 1.64
N CYS A 35 -3.00 3.33 1.90
CA CYS A 35 -3.22 2.19 2.81
C CYS A 35 -3.30 2.62 4.28
N ASN A 36 -2.52 3.66 4.63
CA ASN A 36 -2.35 4.16 6.00
C ASN A 36 -3.26 5.36 6.35
N GLN A 37 -4.31 5.62 5.56
CA GLN A 37 -5.25 6.71 5.85
C GLN A 37 -6.00 6.44 7.16
N SER A 38 -6.06 7.44 8.05
CA SER A 38 -6.85 7.38 9.29
C SER A 38 -8.37 7.46 9.07
N THR A 39 -8.79 7.81 7.84
CA THR A 39 -10.20 7.83 7.43
C THR A 39 -10.43 6.80 6.33
N SER A 40 -11.63 6.24 6.30
CA SER A 40 -12.01 5.19 5.34
C SER A 40 -11.20 3.90 5.38
N ARG A 41 -10.51 3.63 6.49
CA ARG A 41 -9.83 2.38 6.79
C ARG A 41 -10.32 1.85 8.13
N ASP A 42 -10.65 0.58 8.19
CA ASP A 42 -10.90 -0.15 9.42
C ASP A 42 -10.29 -1.57 9.28
N PRO A 43 -9.27 -1.95 10.08
CA PRO A 43 -8.52 -1.10 11.01
C PRO A 43 -7.60 -0.11 10.27
N VAL A 44 -7.18 0.96 10.95
CA VAL A 44 -6.07 1.80 10.47
C VAL A 44 -4.78 1.00 10.51
N MET A 45 -3.97 1.08 9.43
CA MET A 45 -2.70 0.35 9.30
C MET A 45 -1.52 1.33 9.20
N HIS A 46 -0.32 0.82 9.47
CA HIS A 46 0.95 1.53 9.38
C HIS A 46 1.95 0.72 8.55
N LEU A 47 1.58 0.43 7.30
CA LEU A 47 2.42 -0.30 6.36
C LEU A 47 3.63 0.53 5.92
N VAL A 48 4.76 -0.12 5.67
CA VAL A 48 5.95 0.49 5.06
C VAL A 48 6.19 -0.01 3.63
N ASP A 49 6.96 0.75 2.86
CA ASP A 49 7.18 0.56 1.42
C ASP A 49 7.46 -0.90 1.02
N HIS A 50 8.38 -1.59 1.71
CA HIS A 50 8.78 -2.96 1.36
C HIS A 50 7.67 -4.02 1.59
N GLU A 51 6.76 -3.79 2.55
CA GLU A 51 5.59 -4.65 2.76
C GLU A 51 4.62 -4.51 1.58
N VAL A 52 4.39 -3.26 1.13
CA VAL A 52 3.54 -2.96 -0.01
C VAL A 52 4.16 -3.47 -1.31
N GLU A 53 5.48 -3.32 -1.53
CA GLU A 53 6.19 -3.90 -2.69
C GLU A 53 6.07 -5.43 -2.77
N THR A 54 6.20 -6.11 -1.63
CA THR A 54 6.02 -7.57 -1.55
C THR A 54 4.59 -7.97 -1.95
N VAL A 55 3.59 -7.24 -1.45
CA VAL A 55 2.17 -7.44 -1.78
C VAL A 55 1.85 -7.15 -3.24
N LEU A 56 2.45 -6.10 -3.82
CA LEU A 56 2.30 -5.73 -5.24
C LEU A 56 2.76 -6.85 -6.19
N ALA A 57 3.84 -7.56 -5.84
CA ALA A 57 4.34 -8.69 -6.61
C ALA A 57 3.35 -9.88 -6.59
N GLY A 58 2.77 -10.19 -5.43
CA GLY A 58 1.74 -11.23 -5.30
C GLY A 58 0.45 -10.89 -6.06
N LEU A 59 -0.10 -9.68 -5.87
CA LEU A 59 -1.30 -9.25 -6.60
C LEU A 59 -1.10 -9.24 -8.13
N LYS A 60 0.12 -8.99 -8.61
CA LYS A 60 0.45 -9.08 -10.03
C LYS A 60 0.45 -10.51 -10.55
N SER A 61 0.94 -11.49 -9.78
CA SER A 61 0.92 -12.90 -10.21
C SER A 61 -0.50 -13.47 -10.27
N GLU A 62 -1.39 -12.99 -9.40
CA GLU A 62 -2.83 -13.28 -9.40
C GLU A 62 -3.62 -12.48 -10.47
N THR A 63 -2.95 -11.67 -11.31
CA THR A 63 -3.52 -10.76 -12.33
C THR A 63 -4.43 -9.63 -11.81
N LEU A 64 -4.62 -9.52 -10.49
CA LEU A 64 -5.39 -8.48 -9.80
C LEU A 64 -4.76 -7.09 -9.88
N LEU A 65 -3.53 -6.99 -10.39
CA LEU A 65 -2.76 -5.77 -10.46
C LEU A 65 -1.83 -5.75 -11.68
N ARG A 66 -1.66 -4.59 -12.30
CA ARG A 66 -0.82 -4.39 -13.47
C ARG A 66 0.18 -3.26 -13.23
N TYR A 67 1.45 -3.49 -13.58
CA TYR A 67 2.49 -2.45 -13.52
C TYR A 67 2.38 -1.59 -14.78
N VAL A 68 2.37 -0.27 -14.59
CA VAL A 68 2.40 0.73 -15.65
C VAL A 68 3.82 1.32 -15.66
N HIS A 69 4.63 0.82 -16.59
CA HIS A 69 5.94 1.38 -16.88
C HIS A 69 5.77 2.51 -17.91
N PRO A 70 6.37 3.69 -17.67
CA PRO A 70 6.32 4.80 -18.62
C PRO A 70 7.14 4.46 -19.87
N SER A 71 6.60 4.79 -21.05
CA SER A 71 7.27 4.45 -22.33
C SER A 71 8.58 5.22 -22.55
N HIS A 72 8.74 6.41 -21.95
CA HIS A 72 9.93 7.26 -22.11
C HIS A 72 10.23 8.07 -20.85
N GLY A 73 11.52 8.17 -20.49
CA GLY A 73 12.03 9.10 -19.47
C GLY A 73 12.14 8.54 -18.04
N ARG A 74 12.52 9.43 -17.11
CA ARG A 74 12.91 9.13 -15.71
C ARG A 74 11.71 8.94 -14.75
N SER A 75 10.60 8.40 -15.26
CA SER A 75 9.33 8.33 -14.54
C SER A 75 9.23 7.07 -13.67
N VAL A 76 8.63 7.22 -12.49
CA VAL A 76 8.50 6.15 -11.47
C VAL A 76 7.45 5.13 -11.91
N THR A 77 7.68 3.84 -11.63
CA THR A 77 6.69 2.77 -11.83
C THR A 77 5.37 3.11 -11.14
N ARG A 78 4.26 2.91 -11.84
CA ARG A 78 2.91 3.10 -11.31
C ARG A 78 2.13 1.79 -11.31
N TYR A 79 1.09 1.72 -10.49
CA TYR A 79 0.29 0.52 -10.24
C TYR A 79 -1.19 0.82 -10.51
N ARG A 80 -1.82 -0.07 -11.29
CA ARG A 80 -3.27 -0.06 -11.54
C ARG A 80 -3.87 -1.40 -11.13
N GLN A 81 -5.12 -1.40 -10.66
CA GLN A 81 -5.85 -2.64 -10.42
C GLN A 81 -6.16 -3.35 -11.76
N GLY A 82 -6.35 -4.67 -11.69
CA GLY A 82 -6.94 -5.52 -12.71
C GLY A 82 -8.03 -6.44 -12.13
N ALA A 83 -8.49 -6.13 -10.91
CA ALA A 83 -9.53 -6.86 -10.20
C ALA A 83 -10.91 -6.71 -10.86
N ASP A 84 -11.22 -5.58 -11.49
CA ASP A 84 -12.46 -5.43 -12.27
C ASP A 84 -12.56 -6.50 -13.37
N GLU A 85 -11.44 -6.77 -14.04
CA GLU A 85 -11.35 -7.77 -15.11
C GLU A 85 -11.28 -9.20 -14.54
N ALA A 86 -10.45 -9.42 -13.51
CA ALA A 86 -10.22 -10.74 -12.91
C ALA A 86 -11.40 -11.28 -12.09
N TRP A 87 -12.24 -10.40 -11.52
CA TRP A 87 -13.42 -10.75 -10.73
C TRP A 87 -14.74 -10.36 -11.42
N ALA A 88 -14.69 -9.89 -12.67
CA ALA A 88 -15.84 -9.41 -13.44
C ALA A 88 -16.72 -8.41 -12.65
N LEU A 89 -16.09 -7.37 -12.12
CA LEU A 89 -16.77 -6.31 -11.38
C LEU A 89 -17.14 -5.17 -12.32
N ASP A 90 -18.42 -4.83 -12.32
CA ASP A 90 -18.92 -3.58 -12.88
C ASP A 90 -18.71 -2.42 -11.89
N PRO A 91 -18.93 -1.14 -12.29
CA PRO A 91 -18.72 0.00 -11.41
C PRO A 91 -19.41 -0.07 -10.03
N PRO A 92 -20.70 -0.48 -9.88
CA PRO A 92 -21.31 -0.64 -8.57
C PRO A 92 -20.71 -1.78 -7.75
N ALA A 93 -20.46 -2.96 -8.33
CA ALA A 93 -19.86 -4.07 -7.60
C ALA A 93 -18.45 -3.74 -7.11
N ALA A 94 -17.64 -3.08 -7.94
CA ALA A 94 -16.30 -2.62 -7.58
C ALA A 94 -16.30 -1.61 -6.43
N ALA A 95 -17.29 -0.70 -6.38
CA ALA A 95 -17.45 0.23 -5.27
C ALA A 95 -17.76 -0.49 -3.95
N LEU A 96 -18.67 -1.47 -3.97
CA LEU A 96 -19.03 -2.26 -2.79
C LEU A 96 -17.86 -3.14 -2.31
N VAL A 97 -17.19 -3.84 -3.23
CA VAL A 97 -16.01 -4.67 -2.92
C VAL A 97 -14.89 -3.83 -2.32
N ALA A 98 -14.58 -2.66 -2.88
CA ALA A 98 -13.57 -1.76 -2.33
C ALA A 98 -13.92 -1.32 -0.89
N VAL A 99 -15.16 -0.89 -0.65
CA VAL A 99 -15.59 -0.44 0.68
C VAL A 99 -15.59 -1.58 1.70
N LEU A 100 -15.92 -2.82 1.31
CA LEU A 100 -15.84 -4.01 2.17
C LEU A 100 -14.39 -4.44 2.47
N LEU A 101 -13.49 -4.40 1.47
CA LEU A 101 -12.06 -4.68 1.66
C LEU A 101 -11.36 -3.64 2.56
N LEU A 102 -11.83 -2.39 2.55
CA LEU A 102 -11.21 -1.29 3.29
C LEU A 102 -11.75 -1.10 4.71
N ARG A 103 -12.97 -1.55 5.00
CA ARG A 103 -13.69 -1.27 6.26
C ARG A 103 -14.42 -2.47 6.87
N GLY A 104 -14.23 -3.68 6.34
CA GLY A 104 -14.87 -4.89 6.88
C GLY A 104 -16.39 -4.94 6.72
N PRO A 105 -17.10 -5.73 7.55
CA PRO A 105 -18.52 -6.03 7.38
C PRO A 105 -19.43 -4.84 7.70
N GLN A 106 -20.35 -4.51 6.80
CA GLN A 106 -21.13 -3.25 6.86
C GLN A 106 -22.61 -3.47 6.50
N THR A 107 -23.50 -2.61 7.02
CA THR A 107 -24.93 -2.66 6.62
C THR A 107 -25.16 -2.00 5.25
N VAL A 108 -26.31 -2.28 4.63
CA VAL A 108 -26.70 -1.72 3.33
C VAL A 108 -26.68 -0.17 3.35
N ALA A 109 -27.16 0.43 4.45
CA ALA A 109 -27.18 1.88 4.62
C ALA A 109 -25.77 2.50 4.75
N GLU A 110 -24.88 1.82 5.49
CA GLU A 110 -23.47 2.20 5.59
C GLU A 110 -22.78 2.12 4.24
N LEU A 111 -22.96 1.02 3.51
CA LEU A 111 -22.39 0.79 2.19
C LEU A 111 -22.81 1.89 1.22
N ARG A 112 -24.12 2.14 1.08
CA ARG A 112 -24.65 3.21 0.20
C ARG A 112 -23.98 4.56 0.45
N THR A 113 -23.88 4.95 1.73
CA THR A 113 -23.29 6.24 2.13
C THR A 113 -21.77 6.29 1.84
N ARG A 114 -21.08 5.15 2.00
CA ARG A 114 -19.61 5.07 1.86
C ARG A 114 -19.16 4.88 0.41
N THR A 115 -20.00 4.32 -0.46
CA THR A 115 -19.74 4.20 -1.89
C THR A 115 -20.04 5.46 -2.69
N GLU A 116 -20.77 6.43 -2.15
CA GLU A 116 -21.30 7.60 -2.89
C GLU A 116 -20.29 8.30 -3.83
N ARG A 117 -19.02 8.45 -3.40
CA ARG A 117 -17.95 9.09 -4.22
C ARG A 117 -17.31 8.18 -5.28
N MET A 118 -17.66 6.89 -5.27
CA MET A 118 -17.21 5.86 -6.22
C MET A 118 -18.32 5.45 -7.19
N HIS A 119 -19.54 5.28 -6.65
CA HIS A 119 -20.76 4.99 -7.36
C HIS A 119 -21.97 5.41 -6.49
N ALA A 120 -22.81 6.30 -7.01
CA ALA A 120 -24.02 6.76 -6.33
C ALA A 120 -25.17 5.78 -6.61
N PHE A 121 -25.66 5.11 -5.58
CA PHE A 121 -26.77 4.16 -5.70
C PHE A 121 -28.13 4.86 -5.49
N GLU A 122 -29.03 4.69 -6.46
CA GLU A 122 -30.38 5.29 -6.44
C GLU A 122 -31.12 4.97 -5.13
N SER A 123 -31.08 3.71 -4.67
CA SER A 123 -31.77 3.27 -3.45
C SER A 123 -31.01 2.17 -2.68
N PRO A 124 -31.40 1.87 -1.42
CA PRO A 124 -30.87 0.72 -0.67
C PRO A 124 -31.11 -0.62 -1.38
N GLU A 125 -32.25 -0.78 -2.07
CA GLU A 125 -32.62 -2.01 -2.80
C GLU A 125 -31.71 -2.26 -4.02
N ALA A 126 -31.18 -1.18 -4.64
CA ALA A 126 -30.17 -1.28 -5.68
C ALA A 126 -28.85 -1.84 -5.11
N VAL A 127 -28.41 -1.35 -3.94
CA VAL A 127 -27.22 -1.87 -3.22
C VAL A 127 -27.41 -3.35 -2.88
N GLU A 128 -28.55 -3.73 -2.30
CA GLU A 128 -28.83 -5.14 -2.01
C GLU A 128 -28.82 -6.03 -3.26
N THR A 129 -29.30 -5.52 -4.40
CA THR A 129 -29.36 -6.31 -5.64
C THR A 129 -27.97 -6.67 -6.13
N VAL A 130 -27.05 -5.70 -6.16
CA VAL A 130 -25.64 -5.95 -6.51
C VAL A 130 -24.94 -6.84 -5.47
N LEU A 131 -25.26 -6.69 -4.18
CA LEU A 131 -24.73 -7.58 -3.12
C LEU A 131 -25.25 -9.02 -3.25
N ARG A 132 -26.52 -9.22 -3.60
CA ARG A 132 -27.09 -10.55 -3.89
C ARG A 132 -26.41 -11.19 -5.10
N GLU A 133 -26.16 -10.43 -6.16
CA GLU A 133 -25.42 -10.92 -7.34
C GLU A 133 -23.96 -11.27 -7.03
N LEU A 134 -23.27 -10.46 -6.23
CA LEU A 134 -21.92 -10.77 -5.72
C LEU A 134 -21.92 -12.01 -4.83
N SER A 135 -23.00 -12.24 -4.08
CA SER A 135 -23.14 -13.40 -3.20
C SER A 135 -23.33 -14.70 -3.97
N LEU A 136 -24.10 -14.67 -5.06
CA LEU A 136 -24.23 -15.79 -5.99
C LEU A 136 -22.89 -16.16 -6.66
N ARG A 137 -21.95 -15.21 -6.76
CA ARG A 137 -20.57 -15.44 -7.24
C ARG A 137 -19.59 -15.82 -6.12
N GLY A 138 -20.04 -15.96 -4.88
CA GLY A 138 -19.20 -16.27 -3.71
C GLY A 138 -18.23 -15.15 -3.32
N SER A 139 -18.43 -13.92 -3.79
CA SER A 139 -17.55 -12.77 -3.49
C SER A 139 -17.91 -12.07 -2.17
N VAL A 140 -19.17 -12.17 -1.74
CA VAL A 140 -19.68 -11.61 -0.47
C VAL A 140 -20.69 -12.56 0.18
N GLN A 141 -20.95 -12.39 1.47
CA GLN A 141 -22.03 -13.07 2.19
C GLN A 141 -22.78 -12.12 3.12
N LEU A 142 -24.06 -12.41 3.35
CA LEU A 142 -24.86 -11.79 4.40
C LEU A 142 -24.59 -12.52 5.72
N LEU A 143 -24.15 -11.79 6.74
CA LEU A 143 -23.93 -12.32 8.08
C LEU A 143 -25.23 -12.35 8.88
N ASP A 144 -25.37 -13.38 9.71
CA ASP A 144 -26.42 -13.46 10.72
C ASP A 144 -26.37 -12.25 11.67
N ARG A 145 -27.55 -11.90 12.20
CA ARG A 145 -27.68 -10.77 13.13
C ARG A 145 -26.94 -11.03 14.43
N GLN A 146 -25.86 -10.31 14.66
CA GLN A 146 -25.16 -10.33 15.94
C GLN A 146 -26.07 -9.77 17.06
N PRO A 147 -26.04 -10.34 18.28
CA PRO A 147 -26.79 -9.82 19.42
C PRO A 147 -26.49 -8.33 19.66
N GLY A 148 -27.53 -7.48 19.65
CA GLY A 148 -27.41 -6.04 19.82
C GLY A 148 -27.43 -5.21 18.52
N HIS A 149 -27.20 -5.82 17.35
CA HIS A 149 -27.33 -5.15 16.06
C HIS A 149 -28.70 -5.41 15.41
N LYS A 150 -29.41 -4.35 15.01
CA LYS A 150 -30.75 -4.43 14.40
C LYS A 150 -30.72 -4.85 12.93
N GLU A 151 -29.66 -4.50 12.21
CA GLU A 151 -29.48 -4.75 10.78
C GLU A 151 -28.41 -5.82 10.56
N PRO A 152 -28.59 -6.73 9.57
CA PRO A 152 -27.55 -7.66 9.16
C PRO A 152 -26.43 -6.91 8.42
N ARG A 153 -25.23 -7.51 8.38
CA ARG A 153 -24.05 -6.95 7.72
C ARG A 153 -23.62 -7.82 6.55
N TRP A 154 -23.13 -7.21 5.49
CA TRP A 154 -22.48 -7.89 4.39
C TRP A 154 -20.97 -7.92 4.61
N GLN A 155 -20.35 -9.07 4.34
CA GLN A 155 -18.89 -9.29 4.42
C GLN A 155 -18.36 -9.76 3.08
N GLN A 156 -17.13 -9.37 2.72
CA GLN A 156 -16.41 -9.89 1.56
C GLN A 156 -15.71 -11.23 1.84
N LEU A 157 -15.60 -12.10 0.84
CA LEU A 157 -14.98 -13.43 0.93
C LEU A 157 -13.69 -13.56 0.10
N LEU A 158 -13.15 -12.43 -0.38
CA LEU A 158 -12.02 -12.34 -1.29
C LEU A 158 -10.68 -12.31 -0.53
N ALA A 159 -10.69 -11.71 0.66
CA ALA A 159 -9.54 -11.50 1.54
C ALA A 159 -9.81 -11.93 2.99
N GLU A 160 -8.76 -12.31 3.70
CA GLU A 160 -8.72 -12.50 5.16
C GLU A 160 -9.28 -11.28 5.89
N GLU A 161 -10.19 -11.52 6.83
CA GLU A 161 -10.72 -10.48 7.69
C GLU A 161 -9.62 -9.94 8.61
N ALA A 162 -9.55 -8.61 8.72
CA ALA A 162 -8.70 -7.99 9.72
C ALA A 162 -9.29 -8.24 11.11
N GLU A 163 -8.51 -8.82 12.02
CA GLU A 163 -8.83 -8.81 13.45
C GLU A 163 -9.15 -7.37 13.88
N PRO A 164 -10.36 -7.09 14.41
CA PRO A 164 -10.73 -5.74 14.80
C PRO A 164 -9.80 -5.31 15.93
N THR A 165 -9.09 -4.19 15.74
CA THR A 165 -8.27 -3.58 16.79
C THR A 165 -9.21 -3.06 17.87
N SER A 166 -9.53 -3.93 18.83
CA SER A 166 -10.32 -3.62 20.01
C SER A 166 -9.54 -2.69 20.94
N VAL A 167 -9.48 -1.42 20.57
CA VAL A 167 -9.11 -0.36 21.51
C VAL A 167 -10.23 -0.33 22.56
N PRO A 168 -9.99 -0.71 23.82
CA PRO A 168 -11.03 -0.64 24.84
C PRO A 168 -11.47 0.83 24.97
N ALA A 169 -12.77 1.07 24.85
CA ALA A 169 -13.37 2.39 24.97
C ALA A 169 -13.29 2.89 26.43
N GLY A 170 -12.10 3.32 26.84
CA GLY A 170 -11.79 3.59 28.25
C GLY A 170 -10.37 4.08 28.55
N ALA A 171 -9.62 4.63 27.58
CA ALA A 171 -8.27 5.14 27.83
C ALA A 171 -7.83 6.29 26.87
N VAL A 172 -8.62 7.36 26.76
CA VAL A 172 -8.16 8.63 26.17
C VAL A 172 -8.11 9.75 27.22
N MET A 173 -7.12 9.69 28.10
CA MET A 173 -6.81 10.73 29.09
C MET A 173 -5.33 11.11 29.05
N PHE A 174 -4.94 11.89 28.04
CA PHE A 174 -3.79 12.80 28.05
C PHE A 174 -3.93 13.76 26.84
N GLY A 175 -3.75 15.07 26.94
CA GLY A 175 -3.48 15.92 28.11
C GLY A 175 -3.28 17.34 27.61
N GLY A 176 -4.33 18.18 27.65
CA GLY A 176 -4.30 19.52 27.06
C GLY A 176 -3.36 20.44 27.82
N ARG A 177 -2.34 20.99 27.14
CA ARG A 177 -1.41 21.95 27.73
C ARG A 177 -1.92 23.38 27.53
N ALA A 178 -2.57 23.92 28.57
CA ALA A 178 -2.83 25.35 28.74
C ALA A 178 -1.93 25.90 29.85
N ALA A 179 -1.44 27.14 29.71
CA ALA A 179 -0.49 27.76 30.63
C ALA A 179 -1.09 28.97 31.35
N ALA A 180 -0.93 29.06 32.68
CA ALA A 180 -0.89 30.31 33.46
C ALA A 180 -0.59 30.07 34.95
N GLY A 181 0.16 30.98 35.59
CA GLY A 181 -0.14 31.44 36.96
C GLY A 181 0.53 30.76 38.18
N SER A 182 1.45 31.48 38.83
CA SER A 182 1.93 31.31 40.22
C SER A 182 0.77 31.50 41.25
N THR A 183 0.77 31.06 42.52
CA THR A 183 1.82 31.10 43.58
C THR A 183 1.62 30.10 44.75
N VAL A 184 2.74 29.55 45.26
CA VAL A 184 3.13 29.25 46.67
C VAL A 184 2.10 28.74 47.72
N GLY A 185 2.41 27.57 48.32
CA GLY A 185 1.91 27.12 49.64
C GLY A 185 2.38 25.70 49.97
N GLY A 186 3.23 25.50 51.00
CA GLY A 186 3.96 24.23 51.23
C GLY A 186 3.33 23.25 52.24
N GLY A 187 3.71 21.96 52.16
CA GLY A 187 3.33 20.93 53.14
C GLY A 187 3.92 19.53 52.84
N MET A 188 4.63 18.95 53.81
CA MET A 188 5.30 17.63 53.81
C MET A 188 4.73 16.77 54.96
N VAL A 189 4.68 15.42 55.01
CA VAL A 189 4.84 14.22 54.11
C VAL A 189 4.18 13.05 54.91
N ALA A 190 3.88 11.83 54.43
CA ALA A 190 4.05 11.09 53.17
C ALA A 190 2.74 10.28 52.92
N GLY A 191 2.63 9.12 52.23
CA GLY A 191 3.55 8.28 51.44
C GLY A 191 2.81 7.03 50.94
N GLY A 192 3.14 6.50 49.76
CA GLY A 192 2.45 5.35 49.15
C GLY A 192 2.95 5.09 47.73
N THR A 193 4.01 4.30 47.60
CA THR A 193 4.79 4.16 46.36
C THR A 193 4.13 3.25 45.32
N ALA A 194 3.92 3.78 44.11
CA ALA A 194 3.53 3.00 42.95
C ALA A 194 4.74 2.28 42.34
N THR A 195 4.61 0.97 42.07
CA THR A 195 5.62 0.18 41.36
C THR A 195 5.46 0.37 39.85
N GLY A 196 6.15 1.36 39.29
CA GLY A 196 6.33 1.53 37.84
C GLY A 196 7.79 1.37 37.46
N SER A 197 8.17 0.23 36.87
CA SER A 197 9.53 -0.01 36.36
C SER A 197 9.53 -0.99 35.18
N THR A 198 10.66 -1.03 34.46
CA THR A 198 11.04 -1.97 33.38
C THR A 198 10.28 -1.92 32.05
N VAL A 199 10.29 -0.76 31.37
CA VAL A 199 10.22 -0.73 29.88
C VAL A 199 11.35 0.12 29.28
N ALA A 200 11.66 1.28 29.87
CA ALA A 200 12.61 2.27 29.31
C ALA A 200 14.07 1.79 29.14
N GLY A 201 14.53 0.77 29.87
CA GLY A 201 15.86 0.19 29.67
C GLY A 201 15.96 -0.64 28.38
N SER A 202 14.86 -1.30 27.99
CA SER A 202 14.88 -2.33 26.95
C SER A 202 15.08 -1.80 25.52
N THR A 203 14.71 -0.55 25.23
CA THR A 203 14.88 0.06 23.91
C THR A 203 16.31 0.51 23.65
N ALA A 204 16.96 1.11 24.65
CA ALA A 204 18.36 1.54 24.54
C ALA A 204 19.31 0.34 24.41
N GLU A 205 19.10 -0.71 25.21
CA GLU A 205 19.89 -1.96 25.14
C GLU A 205 19.70 -2.68 23.80
N ARG A 206 18.47 -2.70 23.26
CA ARG A 206 18.21 -3.25 21.91
C ARG A 206 18.90 -2.43 20.83
N LEU A 207 18.84 -1.10 20.89
CA LEU A 207 19.50 -0.22 19.92
C LEU A 207 21.01 -0.49 19.88
N ALA A 208 21.69 -0.44 21.03
CA ALA A 208 23.13 -0.73 21.14
C ALA A 208 23.48 -2.16 20.67
N THR A 209 22.61 -3.14 20.92
CA THR A 209 22.79 -4.52 20.44
C THR A 209 22.67 -4.64 18.92
N LEU A 210 21.74 -3.89 18.30
CA LEU A 210 21.59 -3.84 16.84
C LEU A 210 22.76 -3.10 16.19
N GLU A 211 23.16 -1.94 16.70
CA GLU A 211 24.30 -1.16 16.20
C GLU A 211 25.60 -1.99 16.23
N ALA A 212 25.88 -2.67 17.35
CA ALA A 212 27.02 -3.57 17.46
C ALA A 212 26.95 -4.78 16.51
N ARG A 213 25.75 -5.19 16.08
CA ARG A 213 25.55 -6.27 15.10
C ARG A 213 25.72 -5.76 13.66
N VAL A 214 25.28 -4.55 13.36
CA VAL A 214 25.51 -3.89 12.06
C VAL A 214 27.01 -3.67 11.85
N ALA A 215 27.71 -3.07 12.80
CA ALA A 215 29.16 -2.84 12.70
C ALA A 215 29.98 -4.13 12.47
N ARG A 216 29.56 -5.26 13.06
CA ARG A 216 30.19 -6.57 12.80
C ARG A 216 29.89 -7.12 11.41
N LEU A 217 28.69 -6.88 10.87
CA LEU A 217 28.33 -7.30 9.52
C LEU A 217 29.01 -6.43 8.46
N GLU A 218 29.14 -5.12 8.70
CA GLU A 218 29.88 -4.20 7.83
C GLU A 218 31.37 -4.54 7.77
N ALA A 219 32.01 -4.83 8.92
CA ALA A 219 33.40 -5.29 8.95
C ALA A 219 33.58 -6.61 8.18
N ALA A 220 32.72 -7.61 8.43
CA ALA A 220 32.79 -8.89 7.73
C ALA A 220 32.50 -8.78 6.22
N LEU A 221 31.72 -7.77 5.79
CA LEU A 221 31.47 -7.49 4.37
C LEU A 221 32.66 -6.78 3.72
N GLY A 222 33.34 -5.87 4.44
CA GLY A 222 34.57 -5.23 3.97
C GLY A 222 35.71 -6.23 3.75
N ASP A 223 35.84 -7.25 4.61
CA ASP A 223 36.81 -8.34 4.44
C ASP A 223 36.49 -9.24 3.22
N LEU A 224 35.24 -9.25 2.74
CA LEU A 224 34.78 -10.03 1.59
C LEU A 224 34.73 -9.25 0.27
N LEU A 225 34.82 -7.92 0.33
CA LEU A 225 34.82 -7.01 -0.81
C LEU A 225 36.01 -6.04 -0.71
N PRO A 226 37.24 -6.49 -1.02
CA PRO A 226 38.36 -5.59 -1.15
C PRO A 226 38.05 -4.54 -2.24
N ASP A 227 38.43 -3.29 -1.97
CA ASP A 227 38.17 -2.14 -2.83
C ASP A 227 38.62 -2.39 -4.29
N GLU A 228 37.69 -2.38 -5.23
CA GLU A 228 37.95 -2.38 -6.68
C GLU A 228 38.48 -1.00 -7.14
N THR A 229 39.56 -0.54 -6.50
CA THR A 229 40.35 0.63 -6.91
C THR A 229 41.65 0.19 -7.59
N GLY A 230 41.49 -0.60 -8.66
CA GLY A 230 42.58 -0.87 -9.60
C GLY A 230 43.10 0.45 -10.22
N PRO A 231 44.43 0.66 -10.32
CA PRO A 231 44.99 1.93 -10.75
C PRO A 231 44.76 2.18 -12.25
N ALA A 232 44.54 3.44 -12.60
CA ALA A 232 44.40 3.88 -13.99
C ALA A 232 45.68 3.61 -14.80
N THR A 233 45.60 2.75 -15.81
CA THR A 233 46.68 2.54 -16.78
C THR A 233 46.55 3.49 -17.96
N ASP A 234 47.34 4.56 -17.95
CA ASP A 234 47.73 5.27 -19.18
C ASP A 234 48.60 4.33 -20.04
N GLY A 235 48.44 4.38 -21.37
CA GLY A 235 49.00 3.39 -22.29
C GLY A 235 48.83 3.78 -23.76
N ARG A 236 49.86 4.40 -24.33
CA ARG A 236 49.94 4.78 -25.74
C ARG A 236 50.56 3.69 -26.64
N ASP A 237 50.38 3.93 -27.94
CA ASP A 237 51.25 3.56 -29.08
C ASP A 237 51.16 2.14 -29.72
N GLY A 238 51.25 2.14 -31.07
CA GLY A 238 51.45 0.96 -31.95
C GLY A 238 50.20 0.49 -32.72
N ALA A 239 49.82 0.97 -33.93
CA ALA A 239 50.50 1.15 -35.23
C ALA A 239 50.43 -0.08 -36.20
N GLY A 240 49.90 0.15 -37.41
CA GLY A 240 49.83 -0.81 -38.55
C GLY A 240 48.51 -1.59 -38.66
N VAL A 241 47.88 -1.80 -39.83
CA VAL A 241 48.28 -1.58 -41.24
C VAL A 241 47.07 -1.12 -42.08
N ARG A 242 47.30 -0.23 -43.06
CA ARG A 242 46.36 0.13 -44.14
C ARG A 242 46.89 -0.38 -45.49
N THR A 243 46.04 -1.00 -46.32
CA THR A 243 45.99 -0.82 -47.80
C THR A 243 44.66 -1.38 -48.38
N PRO A 244 44.26 -1.15 -49.65
CA PRO A 244 43.12 -0.25 -49.88
C PRO A 244 41.95 -0.85 -50.70
N MET A 245 40.96 0.01 -50.93
CA MET A 245 39.83 -0.14 -51.87
C MET A 245 40.29 -0.28 -53.33
N PRO A 246 39.39 -0.69 -54.24
CA PRO A 246 39.06 0.23 -55.33
C PRO A 246 37.54 0.50 -55.49
N ALA A 247 37.22 1.68 -56.01
CA ALA A 247 35.87 2.10 -56.38
C ALA A 247 35.63 1.90 -57.89
N GLU A 248 34.37 1.82 -58.30
CA GLU A 248 33.78 2.42 -59.53
C GLU A 248 32.24 2.25 -59.43
N LEU A 249 31.46 3.35 -59.53
CA LEU A 249 30.59 3.73 -60.68
C LEU A 249 29.34 2.85 -60.89
N ALA A 250 28.17 3.31 -61.35
CA ALA A 250 27.57 4.65 -61.53
C ALA A 250 26.04 4.45 -61.77
N ILE A 251 25.15 5.34 -61.27
CA ILE A 251 24.33 6.30 -62.04
C ILE A 251 23.24 5.68 -62.97
N GLU A 252 22.00 6.19 -62.81
CA GLU A 252 20.85 6.08 -63.76
C GLU A 252 20.23 4.66 -63.96
N SER A 253 18.97 4.48 -64.38
CA SER A 253 17.97 5.41 -64.95
C SER A 253 16.52 4.89 -64.82
N PHE A 254 15.54 5.83 -64.90
CA PHE A 254 14.17 5.69 -65.44
C PHE A 254 13.08 4.79 -64.80
N GLY A 255 11.83 5.31 -64.82
CA GLY A 255 10.58 4.54 -64.76
C GLY A 255 10.15 4.04 -66.17
N PRO A 256 8.85 3.94 -66.55
CA PRO A 256 7.66 4.57 -65.94
C PRO A 256 6.39 3.66 -65.84
N GLU A 257 5.26 4.25 -65.45
CA GLU A 257 3.84 3.82 -65.71
C GLU A 257 3.36 2.45 -65.15
N ARG A 258 2.12 2.30 -64.65
CA ARG A 258 0.86 3.05 -64.84
C ARG A 258 0.11 3.28 -63.52
#